data_AF-A0A518BR10-F1
#
_entry.id   AF-A0A518BR10-F1
#
_cell.length_a   1.000
_cell.length_b   1.000
_cell.length_c   1.000
_cell.angle_alpha   90.00
_cell.angle_beta   90.00
_cell.angle_gamma   90.00
#
_symmetry.space_group_name_H-M   'P 1'
#
loop_
_entity.id
_entity.type
_entity.pdbx_description
1 polymer ?
#
loop_
_entity_poly.entity_id
_entity_poly.type
_entity_poly.pdbx_seq_one_letter_code
_entity_poly.pdbx_strand_id
1 'polypeptide(L)'
;MPLALAALAWLAPTAAAQDLELDALRARWRAEIEWLDPDGTDQLLVGGLHYDLLDPFQQVPGMYVGMGGFSALAGDRGGFLVAGATVGWRAALDRDWTLDLGQFIGGGGGGPGGRERDGGLYLRPHIAFERRFGPTSLRLEVSHVSMPDGGIDSTQVALGFQGFDELITAGYSIEDLGMLPANAFAAGRMPLGGSIRHISPSSRSRRLDGSPLRRRILLSSLAVERGLGERWYVPMELSGAFAGDVAGYAHFLTGLGYRSPLFENLVDWRTQATLGGGGGGGVDTGGGLLASARTGLEARVGNDWRVHLMGGYLTAVDGHFGGPTISLGASWSPVPVELRSNFDRSRLAEEGVWAEDLRLDPWTVQVMAKYYDLRSSSTLANGDKVKDRTISLMGVGTEKNIAENVDLSLRAFSAYEGDVGGYQEGQLGLRYTIPLKQPIEAGDFYVQYHAGAAGGGDLDVGSGFIHAIAMGWRWNPIRALRIGVEVGRVDSKQGSFAADSFAVTLSWGVTRPLRPN
;
A
#
# COMPACT_ATOMS: atom_id res chain seq x y z
N MET A 1 -25.83 -53.34 -12.38
CA MET A 1 -24.86 -52.24 -12.54
C MET A 1 -24.60 -51.36 -11.28
N PRO A 2 -24.86 -51.76 -10.01
CA PRO A 2 -24.42 -50.95 -8.86
C PRO A 2 -23.08 -51.38 -8.24
N LEU A 3 -22.47 -52.48 -8.68
CA LEU A 3 -21.24 -53.04 -8.10
C LEU A 3 -19.94 -52.49 -8.70
N ALA A 4 -19.99 -51.75 -9.82
CA ALA A 4 -18.80 -51.19 -10.47
C ALA A 4 -18.37 -49.82 -9.88
N LEU A 5 -19.28 -49.06 -9.28
CA LEU A 5 -18.95 -47.78 -8.65
C LEU A 5 -18.34 -47.91 -7.24
N ALA A 6 -18.65 -48.98 -6.51
CA ALA A 6 -18.07 -49.22 -5.18
C ALA A 6 -16.60 -49.67 -5.23
N ALA A 7 -16.17 -50.32 -6.33
CA ALA A 7 -14.79 -50.77 -6.50
C ALA A 7 -13.81 -49.65 -6.90
N LEU A 8 -14.29 -48.56 -7.52
CA LEU A 8 -13.47 -47.39 -7.84
C LEU A 8 -13.20 -46.50 -6.61
N ALA A 9 -14.03 -46.59 -5.56
CA ALA A 9 -13.81 -45.87 -4.30
C ALA A 9 -12.70 -46.51 -3.43
N TRP A 10 -12.30 -47.77 -3.70
CA TRP A 10 -11.21 -48.46 -3.01
C TRP A 10 -9.87 -48.39 -3.75
N LEU A 11 -9.86 -47.83 -4.97
CA LEU A 11 -8.65 -47.53 -5.75
C LEU A 11 -8.35 -46.02 -5.81
N ALA A 12 -9.13 -45.19 -5.12
CA ALA A 12 -8.68 -43.84 -4.82
C ALA A 12 -7.43 -43.98 -3.94
N PRO A 13 -6.25 -43.49 -4.38
CA PRO A 13 -5.12 -43.42 -3.46
C PRO A 13 -5.63 -42.71 -2.21
N THR A 14 -5.41 -43.33 -1.05
CA THR A 14 -5.44 -42.60 0.23
C THR A 14 -4.70 -41.30 -0.05
N ALA A 15 -5.40 -40.16 0.05
CA ALA A 15 -4.83 -38.86 -0.25
C ALA A 15 -3.49 -38.78 0.47
N ALA A 16 -2.39 -38.94 -0.27
CA ALA A 16 -1.07 -38.68 0.28
C ALA A 16 -1.15 -37.26 0.80
N ALA A 17 -0.77 -37.05 2.06
CA ALA A 17 -0.64 -35.71 2.60
C ALA A 17 0.19 -34.92 1.58
N GLN A 18 -0.42 -33.92 0.94
CA GLN A 18 0.30 -33.13 -0.06
C GLN A 18 1.32 -32.28 0.69
N ASP A 19 2.56 -32.32 0.23
CA ASP A 19 3.59 -31.45 0.77
C ASP A 19 3.35 -30.01 0.29
N LEU A 20 3.77 -29.06 1.11
CA LEU A 20 3.85 -27.66 0.74
C LEU A 20 5.27 -27.35 0.28
N GLU A 21 5.39 -26.92 -0.97
CA GLU A 21 6.58 -26.25 -1.48
C GLU A 21 6.60 -24.81 -0.94
N LEU A 22 7.77 -24.36 -0.52
CA LEU A 22 7.98 -23.01 0.00
C LEU A 22 8.91 -22.22 -0.92
N ASP A 23 8.52 -21.01 -1.25
CA ASP A 23 9.33 -20.09 -2.03
C ASP A 23 9.77 -18.92 -1.15
N ALA A 24 11.05 -18.57 -1.26
CA ALA A 24 11.65 -17.43 -0.57
C ALA A 24 11.83 -16.26 -1.54
N LEU A 25 10.82 -15.40 -1.65
CA LEU A 25 10.89 -14.22 -2.49
C LEU A 25 11.73 -13.14 -1.81
N ARG A 26 12.85 -12.79 -2.42
CA ARG A 26 13.71 -11.71 -1.92
C ARG A 26 13.00 -10.38 -2.09
N ALA A 27 13.04 -9.56 -1.06
CA ALA A 27 12.47 -8.22 -1.08
C ALA A 27 13.45 -7.19 -0.55
N ARG A 28 13.18 -5.92 -0.85
CA ARG A 28 13.97 -4.78 -0.39
C ARG A 28 13.04 -3.65 -0.02
N TRP A 29 13.24 -3.06 1.14
CA TRP A 29 12.68 -1.75 1.43
C TRP A 29 13.74 -0.68 1.19
N ARG A 30 13.34 0.47 0.65
CA ARG A 30 14.22 1.62 0.43
C ARG A 30 13.60 2.87 1.02
N ALA A 31 14.43 3.68 1.66
CA ALA A 31 14.12 5.04 2.06
C ALA A 31 15.13 5.97 1.40
N GLU A 32 14.66 7.06 0.79
CA GLU A 32 15.51 8.00 0.08
C GLU A 32 15.08 9.44 0.30
N ILE A 33 16.02 10.37 0.15
CA ILE A 33 15.78 11.81 0.19
C ILE A 33 16.49 12.49 -0.98
N GLU A 34 15.85 13.50 -1.56
CA GLU A 34 16.42 14.30 -2.65
C GLU A 34 15.82 15.71 -2.65
N TRP A 35 16.58 16.66 -3.20
CA TRP A 35 16.10 18.02 -3.45
C TRP A 35 15.68 18.14 -4.92
N LEU A 36 14.38 18.30 -5.16
CA LEU A 36 13.81 18.54 -6.48
C LEU A 36 13.85 20.03 -6.82
N ASP A 37 13.97 20.30 -8.12
CA ASP A 37 13.99 21.65 -8.70
C ASP A 37 14.89 22.66 -7.95
N PRO A 38 16.14 22.31 -7.61
CA PRO A 38 17.00 23.15 -6.76
C PRO A 38 17.32 24.52 -7.37
N ASP A 39 17.29 24.61 -8.70
CA ASP A 39 17.58 25.85 -9.45
C ASP A 39 16.31 26.56 -9.95
N GLY A 40 15.13 25.95 -9.78
CA GLY A 40 13.87 26.52 -10.20
C GLY A 40 13.11 27.21 -9.08
N THR A 41 11.81 27.39 -9.30
CA THR A 41 10.95 28.16 -8.41
C THR A 41 10.25 27.32 -7.35
N ASP A 42 10.32 25.99 -7.47
CA ASP A 42 9.59 25.05 -6.62
C ASP A 42 10.54 24.08 -5.92
N GLN A 43 11.39 24.62 -5.06
CA GLN A 43 12.38 23.81 -4.34
C GLN A 43 11.67 22.90 -3.34
N LEU A 44 11.94 21.60 -3.42
CA LEU A 44 11.31 20.59 -2.57
C LEU A 44 12.33 19.60 -2.05
N LEU A 45 12.42 19.48 -0.73
CA LEU A 45 13.01 18.28 -0.15
C LEU A 45 11.93 17.21 -0.11
N VAL A 46 12.11 16.14 -0.88
CA VAL A 46 11.18 14.99 -0.88
C VAL A 46 11.82 13.79 -0.18
N GLY A 47 10.97 13.01 0.49
CA GLY A 47 11.30 11.70 1.02
C GLY A 47 10.56 10.61 0.26
N GLY A 48 11.30 9.59 -0.19
CA GLY A 48 10.78 8.42 -0.88
C GLY A 48 10.81 7.17 -0.01
N LEU A 49 9.77 6.34 -0.13
CA LEU A 49 9.71 5.01 0.49
C LEU A 49 9.20 3.99 -0.51
N HIS A 50 9.92 2.87 -0.62
CA HIS A 50 9.66 1.84 -1.60
C HIS A 50 9.77 0.45 -0.98
N TYR A 51 9.02 -0.50 -1.54
CA TYR A 51 9.13 -1.92 -1.31
C TYR A 51 9.22 -2.64 -2.65
N ASP A 52 10.34 -3.31 -2.89
CA ASP A 52 10.65 -4.00 -4.14
C ASP A 52 10.70 -5.52 -3.92
N LEU A 53 10.14 -6.27 -4.86
CA LEU A 53 10.40 -7.70 -5.06
C LEU A 53 11.60 -7.84 -6.00
N LEU A 54 12.63 -8.53 -5.53
CA LEU A 54 13.88 -8.74 -6.25
C LEU A 54 13.84 -10.06 -6.99
N ASP A 55 14.41 -10.07 -8.20
CA ASP A 55 14.52 -11.24 -9.06
C ASP A 55 13.18 -11.96 -9.31
N PRO A 56 12.05 -11.24 -9.57
CA PRO A 56 10.73 -11.87 -9.72
C PRO A 56 10.61 -12.74 -10.98
N PHE A 57 11.54 -12.60 -11.93
CA PHE A 57 11.57 -13.35 -13.18
C PHE A 57 12.91 -14.07 -13.32
N GLN A 58 12.92 -15.40 -13.22
CA GLN A 58 14.15 -16.21 -13.31
C GLN A 58 14.90 -16.02 -14.65
N GLN A 59 14.18 -15.70 -15.73
CA GLN A 59 14.75 -15.51 -17.06
C GLN A 59 15.53 -14.20 -17.21
N VAL A 60 15.31 -13.23 -16.32
CA VAL A 60 15.99 -11.93 -16.35
C VAL A 60 16.55 -11.61 -14.96
N PRO A 61 17.68 -12.24 -14.57
CA PRO A 61 18.32 -12.01 -13.28
C PRO A 61 18.66 -10.53 -13.06
N GLY A 62 18.53 -10.07 -11.82
CA GLY A 62 18.80 -8.69 -11.42
C GLY A 62 17.60 -7.75 -11.61
N MET A 63 16.54 -8.16 -12.32
CA MET A 63 15.32 -7.35 -12.39
C MET A 63 14.66 -7.23 -11.02
N TYR A 64 14.00 -6.10 -10.80
CA TYR A 64 13.09 -5.93 -9.68
C TYR A 64 11.86 -5.15 -10.10
N VAL A 65 10.76 -5.40 -9.39
CA VAL A 65 9.52 -4.63 -9.49
C VAL A 65 9.13 -4.21 -8.09
N GLY A 66 8.61 -3.01 -7.92
CA GLY A 66 8.29 -2.47 -6.62
C GLY A 66 7.15 -1.48 -6.66
N MET A 67 6.73 -1.08 -5.46
CA MET A 67 5.76 -0.02 -5.25
C MET A 67 6.30 0.95 -4.20
N GLY A 68 5.87 2.20 -4.27
CA GLY A 68 6.32 3.21 -3.34
C GLY A 68 5.73 4.56 -3.65
N GLY A 69 6.30 5.57 -3.01
CA GLY A 69 5.88 6.94 -3.22
C GLY A 69 6.84 7.95 -2.63
N PHE A 70 6.64 9.19 -3.02
CA PHE A 70 7.39 10.36 -2.57
C PHE A 70 6.44 11.35 -1.92
N SER A 71 6.93 12.06 -0.90
CA SER A 71 6.21 13.19 -0.34
C SER A 71 7.14 14.33 0.02
N ALA A 72 6.65 15.57 -0.11
CA ALA A 72 7.39 16.74 0.36
C ALA A 72 7.54 16.72 1.89
N LEU A 73 8.76 16.97 2.32
CA LEU A 73 9.15 17.13 3.72
C LEU A 73 9.50 18.59 4.03
N ALA A 74 10.04 19.32 3.05
CA ALA A 74 10.27 20.76 3.15
C ALA A 74 10.13 21.44 1.78
N GLY A 75 10.00 22.77 1.79
CA GLY A 75 9.93 23.58 0.57
C GLY A 75 8.53 24.07 0.25
N ASP A 76 8.30 24.40 -1.02
CA ASP A 76 7.17 25.23 -1.42
C ASP A 76 5.85 24.48 -1.68
N ARG A 77 5.89 23.14 -1.70
CA ARG A 77 4.72 22.28 -1.99
C ARG A 77 4.39 21.33 -0.84
N GLY A 78 4.08 21.89 0.34
CA GLY A 78 3.44 21.13 1.42
C GLY A 78 2.17 20.42 0.93
N GLY A 79 2.10 19.10 1.13
CA GLY A 79 1.04 18.26 0.58
C GLY A 79 1.34 17.62 -0.77
N PHE A 80 2.51 17.85 -1.35
CA PHE A 80 2.97 17.04 -2.49
C PHE A 80 3.10 15.58 -2.05
N LEU A 81 2.37 14.70 -2.75
CA LEU A 81 2.36 13.26 -2.52
C LEU A 81 2.19 12.56 -3.87
N VAL A 82 3.10 11.62 -4.16
CA VAL A 82 3.07 10.80 -5.37
C VAL A 82 3.16 9.35 -4.95
N ALA A 83 2.34 8.49 -5.57
CA ALA A 83 2.39 7.04 -5.39
C ALA A 83 2.50 6.35 -6.74
N GLY A 84 3.19 5.21 -6.80
CA GLY A 84 3.46 4.55 -8.05
C GLY A 84 4.19 3.22 -7.92
N ALA A 85 4.70 2.76 -9.06
CA ALA A 85 5.46 1.53 -9.20
C ALA A 85 6.89 1.82 -9.66
N THR A 86 7.81 0.94 -9.30
CA THR A 86 9.19 0.94 -9.80
C THR A 86 9.44 -0.32 -10.60
N VAL A 87 10.17 -0.20 -11.70
CA VAL A 87 10.84 -1.32 -12.35
C VAL A 87 12.32 -0.97 -12.48
N GLY A 88 13.19 -1.95 -12.32
CA GLY A 88 14.61 -1.72 -12.52
C GLY A 88 15.41 -3.00 -12.63
N TRP A 89 16.72 -2.83 -12.73
CA TRP A 89 17.70 -3.88 -12.89
C TRP A 89 18.93 -3.58 -12.05
N ARG A 90 19.49 -4.62 -11.44
CA ARG A 90 20.62 -4.55 -10.52
C ARG A 90 21.72 -5.50 -10.95
N ALA A 91 22.95 -5.01 -10.94
CA ALA A 91 24.14 -5.83 -11.15
C ALA A 91 25.13 -5.65 -10.00
N ALA A 92 25.53 -6.76 -9.40
CA ALA A 92 26.67 -6.79 -8.51
C ALA A 92 27.93 -6.45 -9.30
N LEU A 93 28.61 -5.39 -8.90
CA LEU A 93 29.93 -5.02 -9.44
C LEU A 93 31.02 -5.83 -8.74
N ASP A 94 30.87 -6.02 -7.43
CA ASP A 94 31.66 -6.92 -6.60
C ASP A 94 30.83 -7.43 -5.40
N ARG A 95 31.49 -7.81 -4.29
CA ARG A 95 30.82 -8.32 -3.09
C ARG A 95 30.07 -7.24 -2.29
N ASP A 96 30.52 -5.99 -2.36
CA ASP A 96 30.02 -4.88 -1.56
C ASP A 96 29.26 -3.84 -2.40
N TRP A 97 29.53 -3.78 -3.70
CA TRP A 97 28.99 -2.76 -4.59
C TRP A 97 27.99 -3.32 -5.59
N THR A 98 26.87 -2.62 -5.76
CA THR A 98 25.82 -2.92 -6.74
C THR A 98 25.52 -1.67 -7.55
N LEU A 99 25.42 -1.82 -8.87
CA LEU A 99 24.82 -0.84 -9.76
C LEU A 99 23.33 -1.12 -9.88
N ASP A 100 22.51 -0.09 -9.75
CA ASP A 100 21.06 -0.15 -9.84
C ASP A 100 20.58 0.88 -10.89
N LEU A 101 19.82 0.40 -11.86
CA LEU A 101 19.19 1.21 -12.91
C LEU A 101 17.68 1.03 -12.77
N GLY A 102 16.93 2.13 -12.67
CA GLY A 102 15.50 2.00 -12.44
C GLY A 102 14.68 3.16 -12.99
N GLN A 103 13.37 2.91 -13.06
CA GLN A 103 12.35 3.86 -13.46
C GLN A 103 11.20 3.76 -12.47
N PHE A 104 10.89 4.87 -11.81
CA PHE A 104 9.64 5.02 -11.07
C PHE A 104 8.59 5.72 -11.95
N ILE A 105 7.38 5.19 -11.95
CA ILE A 105 6.23 5.73 -12.68
C ILE A 105 5.11 5.86 -11.65
N GLY A 106 4.67 7.09 -11.42
CA GLY A 106 3.67 7.41 -10.42
C GLY A 106 2.63 8.40 -10.91
N GLY A 107 1.56 8.49 -10.12
CA GLY A 107 0.56 9.52 -10.19
C GLY A 107 0.54 10.31 -8.89
N GLY A 108 0.15 11.57 -8.95
CA GLY A 108 -0.12 12.41 -7.79
C GLY A 108 0.38 13.82 -7.99
N GLY A 109 0.53 14.56 -6.90
CA GLY A 109 0.88 15.95 -6.94
C GLY A 109 0.48 16.62 -5.64
N GLY A 110 0.14 17.90 -5.71
CA GLY A 110 -0.25 18.68 -4.55
C GLY A 110 0.70 19.82 -4.26
N GLY A 111 0.19 20.81 -3.53
CA GLY A 111 0.90 22.05 -3.22
C GLY A 111 -0.06 23.25 -3.27
N PRO A 112 0.34 24.38 -2.67
CA PRO A 112 -0.49 25.58 -2.61
C PRO A 112 -0.71 26.20 -4.00
N GLY A 113 -1.70 27.08 -4.09
CA GLY A 113 -1.85 27.98 -5.24
C GLY A 113 -2.43 27.35 -6.52
N GLY A 114 -3.19 26.26 -6.41
CA GLY A 114 -3.85 25.61 -7.56
C GLY A 114 -2.99 24.57 -8.29
N ARG A 115 -1.75 24.34 -7.82
CA ARG A 115 -0.85 23.27 -8.31
C ARG A 115 -1.37 21.85 -8.10
N GLU A 116 -2.44 21.70 -7.32
CA GLU A 116 -3.16 20.43 -7.23
C GLU A 116 -3.80 20.05 -8.58
N ARG A 117 -4.12 21.03 -9.45
CA ARG A 117 -4.78 20.82 -10.76
C ARG A 117 -3.82 20.48 -11.90
N ASP A 118 -2.52 20.64 -11.68
CA ASP A 118 -1.50 20.28 -12.65
C ASP A 118 -1.55 18.77 -12.93
N GLY A 119 -1.04 18.32 -14.09
CA GLY A 119 -1.13 16.89 -14.42
C GLY A 119 -0.29 16.02 -13.48
N GLY A 120 -0.78 14.82 -13.21
CA GLY A 120 -0.30 14.01 -12.09
C GLY A 120 0.85 13.06 -12.42
N LEU A 121 1.24 12.94 -13.68
CA LEU A 121 2.25 11.99 -14.11
C LEU A 121 3.61 12.36 -13.53
N TYR A 122 4.21 11.42 -12.81
CA TYR A 122 5.53 11.56 -12.21
C TYR A 122 6.45 10.46 -12.75
N LEU A 123 7.46 10.87 -13.52
CA LEU A 123 8.47 9.99 -14.08
C LEU A 123 9.80 10.26 -13.40
N ARG A 124 10.45 9.19 -12.93
CA ARG A 124 11.75 9.27 -12.27
C ARG A 124 12.68 8.12 -12.65
N PRO A 125 13.35 8.20 -13.82
CA PRO A 125 14.53 7.38 -14.09
C PRO A 125 15.66 7.68 -13.11
N HIS A 126 16.45 6.68 -12.78
CA HIS A 126 17.62 6.85 -11.93
C HIS A 126 18.73 5.82 -12.20
N ILE A 127 19.94 6.22 -11.80
CA ILE A 127 21.13 5.38 -11.72
C ILE A 127 21.68 5.50 -10.30
N ALA A 128 21.86 4.38 -9.62
CA ALA A 128 22.36 4.35 -8.26
C ALA A 128 23.54 3.39 -8.07
N PHE A 129 24.44 3.80 -7.19
CA PHE A 129 25.50 2.97 -6.63
C PHE A 129 25.16 2.64 -5.19
N GLU A 130 25.09 1.35 -4.91
CA GLU A 130 24.76 0.83 -3.59
C GLU A 130 25.99 0.20 -2.96
N ARG A 131 26.26 0.53 -1.71
CA ARG A 131 27.30 -0.10 -0.90
C ARG A 131 26.69 -0.86 0.25
N ARG A 132 26.98 -2.16 0.34
CA ARG A 132 26.49 -3.05 1.37
C ARG A 132 27.20 -2.84 2.70
N PHE A 133 26.41 -2.89 3.79
CA PHE A 133 26.88 -2.87 5.17
C PHE A 133 26.06 -3.89 5.99
N GLY A 134 26.53 -5.14 6.02
CA GLY A 134 25.82 -6.22 6.72
C GLY A 134 24.45 -6.54 6.08
N PRO A 135 23.33 -6.39 6.81
CA PRO A 135 21.99 -6.62 6.28
C PRO A 135 21.38 -5.41 5.56
N THR A 136 22.08 -4.26 5.52
CA THR A 136 21.59 -3.02 4.91
C THR A 136 22.55 -2.49 3.86
N SER A 137 22.19 -1.41 3.18
CA SER A 137 23.06 -0.73 2.21
C SER A 137 22.82 0.77 2.21
N LEU A 138 23.88 1.54 1.94
CA LEU A 138 23.77 2.95 1.57
C LEU A 138 23.65 3.05 0.05
N ARG A 139 22.88 4.02 -0.42
CA ARG A 139 22.59 4.26 -1.82
C ARG A 139 22.92 5.71 -2.15
N LEU A 140 23.74 5.92 -3.17
CA LEU A 140 23.97 7.23 -3.78
C LEU A 140 23.41 7.16 -5.19
N GLU A 141 22.55 8.09 -5.52
CA GLU A 141 21.76 8.02 -6.75
C GLU A 141 21.75 9.36 -7.48
N VAL A 142 21.74 9.30 -8.81
CA VAL A 142 21.38 10.42 -9.67
C VAL A 142 20.04 10.07 -10.32
N SER A 143 19.07 10.95 -10.13
CA SER A 143 17.71 10.82 -10.63
C SER A 143 17.38 12.01 -11.52
N HIS A 144 16.49 11.79 -12.48
CA HIS A 144 15.86 12.87 -13.22
C HIS A 144 14.35 12.75 -13.03
N VAL A 145 13.72 13.81 -12.54
CA VAL A 145 12.28 13.86 -12.29
C VAL A 145 11.64 14.74 -13.34
N SER A 146 10.66 14.18 -14.04
CA SER A 146 9.84 14.90 -15.01
C SER A 146 8.36 14.74 -14.65
N MET A 147 7.70 15.89 -14.46
CA MET A 147 6.25 16.03 -14.38
C MET A 147 5.80 16.95 -15.53
N PRO A 148 5.45 16.38 -16.70
CA PRO A 148 5.23 17.16 -17.94
C PRO A 148 4.25 18.33 -17.78
N ASP A 149 3.17 18.10 -17.03
CA ASP A 149 2.14 19.11 -16.75
C ASP A 149 2.24 19.64 -15.31
N GLY A 150 3.17 19.12 -14.49
CA GLY A 150 3.37 19.42 -13.07
C GLY A 150 4.44 20.46 -12.74
N GLY A 151 5.16 20.94 -13.77
CA GLY A 151 6.14 22.02 -13.68
C GLY A 151 7.45 21.65 -13.01
N ILE A 152 7.73 20.37 -12.77
CA ILE A 152 9.02 19.90 -12.25
C ILE A 152 9.73 19.13 -13.38
N ASP A 153 10.90 19.62 -13.78
CA ASP A 153 11.80 18.96 -14.71
C ASP A 153 13.24 19.19 -14.23
N SER A 154 13.78 18.25 -13.46
CA SER A 154 15.05 18.46 -12.75
C SER A 154 15.88 17.19 -12.62
N THR A 155 17.20 17.35 -12.52
CA THR A 155 18.15 16.28 -12.24
C THR A 155 18.89 16.58 -10.95
N GLN A 156 18.96 15.59 -10.06
CA GLN A 156 19.48 15.79 -8.72
C GLN A 156 20.17 14.53 -8.20
N VAL A 157 20.87 14.71 -7.08
CA VAL A 157 21.47 13.62 -6.31
C VAL A 157 20.53 13.24 -5.18
N ALA A 158 20.27 11.94 -5.04
CA ALA A 158 19.51 11.36 -3.96
C ALA A 158 20.42 10.53 -3.04
N LEU A 159 20.12 10.55 -1.74
CA LEU A 159 20.74 9.71 -0.74
C LEU A 159 19.72 8.73 -0.20
N GLY A 160 20.08 7.46 -0.14
CA GLY A 160 19.19 6.41 0.30
C GLY A 160 19.81 5.44 1.29
N PHE A 161 18.93 4.80 2.05
CA PHE A 161 19.23 3.66 2.91
C PHE A 161 18.23 2.55 2.62
N GLN A 162 18.71 1.32 2.58
CA GLN A 162 17.88 0.18 2.24
C GLN A 162 18.21 -1.04 3.08
N GLY A 163 17.20 -1.86 3.30
CA GLY A 163 17.34 -3.17 3.94
C GLY A 163 16.67 -4.25 3.11
N PHE A 164 17.08 -5.48 3.36
CA PHE A 164 16.58 -6.64 2.63
C PHE A 164 15.68 -7.48 3.52
N ASP A 165 14.62 -7.99 2.90
CA ASP A 165 13.61 -8.84 3.48
C ASP A 165 13.44 -10.10 2.63
N GLU A 166 12.69 -11.05 3.18
CA GLU A 166 12.29 -12.26 2.48
C GLU A 166 10.81 -12.51 2.76
N LEU A 167 10.02 -12.65 1.70
CA LEU A 167 8.63 -13.02 1.78
C LEU A 167 8.52 -14.52 1.47
N ILE A 168 8.18 -15.31 2.50
CA ILE A 168 7.91 -16.73 2.30
C ILE A 168 6.50 -16.91 1.73
N THR A 169 6.41 -17.65 0.63
CA THR A 169 5.16 -18.09 0.02
C THR A 169 5.07 -19.62 0.03
N ALA A 170 3.87 -20.16 -0.05
CA ALA A 170 3.62 -21.59 0.01
C ALA A 170 2.60 -22.05 -1.03
N GLY A 171 2.85 -23.20 -1.65
CA GLY A 171 1.94 -23.85 -2.59
C GLY A 171 1.94 -25.37 -2.40
N TYR A 172 0.88 -26.05 -2.85
CA TYR A 172 0.84 -27.51 -2.84
C TYR A 172 1.79 -28.07 -3.92
N SER A 173 2.67 -28.96 -3.51
CA SER A 173 3.56 -29.69 -4.40
C SER A 173 2.89 -30.96 -4.94
N ILE A 174 3.27 -31.33 -6.16
CA ILE A 174 2.99 -32.65 -6.75
C ILE A 174 4.22 -33.57 -6.69
N GLU A 175 5.37 -33.01 -6.27
CA GLU A 175 6.63 -33.72 -6.09
C GLU A 175 6.70 -34.27 -4.65
N ASP A 176 7.43 -35.36 -4.48
CA ASP A 176 7.73 -35.94 -3.16
C ASP A 176 8.93 -35.17 -2.59
N LEU A 177 8.68 -34.29 -1.63
CA LEU A 177 9.70 -33.37 -1.10
C LEU A 177 10.32 -33.94 0.17
N GLY A 178 11.62 -33.70 0.36
CA GLY A 178 12.24 -33.91 1.67
C GLY A 178 11.60 -33.01 2.74
N MET A 179 11.75 -33.36 4.01
CA MET A 179 11.15 -32.58 5.09
C MET A 179 12.11 -31.50 5.60
N LEU A 180 11.65 -30.25 5.55
CA LEU A 180 12.34 -29.14 6.19
C LEU A 180 12.35 -29.35 7.71
N PRO A 181 13.51 -29.15 8.37
CA PRO A 181 13.56 -29.30 9.81
C PRO A 181 12.82 -28.14 10.50
N ALA A 182 12.10 -28.42 11.59
CA ALA A 182 11.32 -27.41 12.32
C ALA A 182 12.16 -26.19 12.79
N ASN A 183 13.47 -26.37 12.97
CA ASN A 183 14.39 -25.29 13.32
C ASN A 183 14.70 -24.32 12.15
N ALA A 184 14.27 -24.63 10.92
CA ALA A 184 14.39 -23.74 9.76
C ALA A 184 13.59 -22.44 9.95
N PHE A 185 12.56 -22.47 10.81
CA PHE A 185 11.56 -21.41 10.89
C PHE A 185 11.71 -20.49 12.10
N ALA A 186 11.37 -19.22 11.87
CA ALA A 186 11.18 -18.15 12.85
C ALA A 186 9.72 -17.64 12.79
N ALA A 187 9.32 -16.87 13.80
CA ALA A 187 8.00 -16.26 13.85
C ALA A 187 8.11 -14.86 13.25
N GLY A 188 7.47 -14.66 12.11
CA GLY A 188 7.37 -13.35 11.49
C GLY A 188 6.25 -12.50 12.08
N ARG A 189 6.28 -11.20 11.79
CA ARG A 189 5.23 -10.26 12.18
C ARG A 189 5.05 -9.20 11.11
N MET A 190 3.94 -9.30 10.39
CA MET A 190 3.52 -8.27 9.44
C MET A 190 2.03 -7.97 9.53
N PRO A 191 1.56 -7.33 10.62
CA PRO A 191 0.17 -6.90 10.74
C PRO A 191 -0.24 -5.94 9.61
N LEU A 192 -1.44 -6.14 9.08
CA LEU A 192 -2.14 -5.21 8.19
C LEU A 192 -3.40 -4.73 8.91
N GLY A 193 -3.63 -3.42 8.97
CA GLY A 193 -4.76 -2.86 9.67
C GLY A 193 -5.33 -1.60 9.06
N GLY A 194 -6.57 -1.31 9.47
CA GLY A 194 -7.26 -0.07 9.18
C GLY A 194 -7.67 0.63 10.47
N SER A 195 -7.70 1.95 10.47
CA SER A 195 -8.20 2.72 11.60
C SER A 195 -8.93 3.98 11.16
N ILE A 196 -9.79 4.49 12.04
CA ILE A 196 -10.34 5.83 11.94
C ILE A 196 -9.60 6.68 12.94
N ARG A 197 -9.00 7.77 12.47
CA ARG A 197 -8.30 8.76 13.31
C ARG A 197 -9.08 10.05 13.34
N HIS A 198 -9.32 10.53 14.54
CA HIS A 198 -9.87 11.85 14.80
C HIS A 198 -8.75 12.79 15.24
N ILE A 199 -8.69 13.97 14.64
CA ILE A 199 -7.78 15.06 15.02
C ILE A 199 -8.63 16.24 15.49
N SER A 200 -8.30 16.79 16.65
CA SER A 200 -8.82 18.07 17.10
C SER A 200 -7.80 19.16 16.81
N PRO A 201 -7.95 19.98 15.76
CA PRO A 201 -6.99 21.04 15.49
C PRO A 201 -6.81 21.96 16.70
N SER A 202 -5.56 22.31 16.99
CA SER A 202 -5.21 23.25 18.06
C SER A 202 -5.70 24.67 17.74
N SER A 203 -5.70 25.57 18.73
CA SER A 203 -6.03 26.98 18.52
C SER A 203 -5.06 27.70 17.56
N ARG A 204 -3.84 27.18 17.41
CA ARG A 204 -2.84 27.67 16.46
C ARG A 204 -3.07 27.13 15.05
N SER A 205 -3.95 26.15 14.87
CA SER A 205 -4.12 25.51 13.57
C SER A 205 -4.70 26.46 12.52
N ARG A 206 -4.14 26.47 11.31
CA ARG A 206 -4.53 27.34 10.20
C ARG A 206 -4.76 26.57 8.90
N ARG A 207 -5.50 27.23 8.01
CA ARG A 207 -5.53 26.94 6.58
C ARG A 207 -4.46 27.75 5.86
N LEU A 208 -4.16 27.40 4.61
CA LEU A 208 -3.19 28.11 3.75
C LEU A 208 -3.57 29.59 3.52
N ASP A 209 -4.86 29.94 3.59
CA ASP A 209 -5.35 31.32 3.51
C ASP A 209 -5.21 32.11 4.82
N GLY A 210 -4.61 31.51 5.85
CA GLY A 210 -4.44 32.10 7.18
C GLY A 210 -5.68 32.03 8.08
N SER A 211 -6.80 31.49 7.59
CA SER A 211 -8.01 31.35 8.41
C SER A 211 -7.85 30.24 9.47
N PRO A 212 -8.54 30.33 10.63
CA PRO A 212 -8.44 29.32 11.67
C PRO A 212 -9.03 27.97 11.25
N LEU A 213 -8.26 26.89 11.37
CA LEU A 213 -8.74 25.52 11.18
C LEU A 213 -9.28 25.01 12.52
N ARG A 214 -10.61 24.99 12.69
CA ARG A 214 -11.27 24.64 13.97
C ARG A 214 -12.08 23.34 13.93
N ARG A 215 -12.46 22.90 12.74
CA ARG A 215 -13.32 21.72 12.59
C ARG A 215 -12.53 20.46 12.86
N ARG A 216 -13.15 19.51 13.56
CA ARG A 216 -12.56 18.17 13.78
C ARG A 216 -12.38 17.47 12.44
N ILE A 217 -11.22 16.84 12.27
CA ILE A 217 -10.86 16.11 11.06
C ILE A 217 -10.97 14.62 11.34
N LEU A 218 -11.62 13.89 10.43
CA LEU A 218 -11.65 12.43 10.46
C LEU A 218 -10.86 11.89 9.27
N LEU A 219 -9.90 11.03 9.57
CA LEU A 219 -9.05 10.34 8.62
C LEU A 219 -9.35 8.85 8.65
N SER A 220 -9.35 8.23 7.47
CA SER A 220 -9.22 6.78 7.34
C SER A 220 -7.76 6.45 7.12
N SER A 221 -7.23 5.52 7.90
CA SER A 221 -5.83 5.11 7.84
C SER A 221 -5.70 3.64 7.48
N LEU A 222 -4.68 3.35 6.68
CA LEU A 222 -4.22 2.00 6.35
C LEU A 222 -2.80 1.87 6.88
N ALA A 223 -2.53 0.77 7.58
CA ALA A 223 -1.26 0.54 8.22
C ALA A 223 -0.73 -0.86 7.93
N VAL A 224 0.54 -0.94 7.54
CA VAL A 224 1.34 -2.16 7.59
C VAL A 224 2.41 -1.97 8.65
N GLU A 225 2.74 -3.03 9.36
CA GLU A 225 3.85 -3.00 10.30
C GLU A 225 4.86 -4.10 9.99
N ARG A 226 6.13 -3.81 10.22
CA ARG A 226 7.22 -4.81 10.14
C ARG A 226 7.80 -5.03 11.52
N GLY A 227 7.74 -6.27 12.03
CA GLY A 227 8.35 -6.62 13.31
C GLY A 227 9.88 -6.50 13.29
N LEU A 228 10.45 -5.96 14.38
CA LEU A 228 11.87 -5.91 14.66
C LEU A 228 12.15 -6.69 15.95
N GLY A 229 12.09 -8.03 15.86
CA GLY A 229 12.11 -8.90 17.03
C GLY A 229 10.76 -8.94 17.75
N GLU A 230 10.78 -9.15 19.07
CA GLU A 230 9.56 -9.47 19.83
C GLU A 230 8.70 -8.27 20.22
N ARG A 231 9.29 -7.07 20.31
CA ARG A 231 8.63 -5.89 20.91
C ARG A 231 8.66 -4.65 20.04
N TRP A 232 9.74 -4.48 19.28
CA TRP A 232 9.90 -3.34 18.38
C TRP A 232 9.30 -3.64 17.02
N TYR A 233 8.86 -2.60 16.33
CA TYR A 233 8.33 -2.71 14.97
C TYR A 233 8.40 -1.36 14.27
N VAL A 234 8.34 -1.39 12.94
CA VAL A 234 8.25 -0.20 12.07
C VAL A 234 6.82 -0.09 11.57
N PRO A 235 6.02 0.91 12.00
CA PRO A 235 4.74 1.21 11.39
C PRO A 235 4.93 1.98 10.08
N MET A 236 4.10 1.69 9.09
CA MET A 236 3.95 2.44 7.85
C MET A 236 2.46 2.70 7.67
N GLU A 237 2.05 3.97 7.68
CA GLU A 237 0.65 4.35 7.70
C GLU A 237 0.34 5.43 6.66
N LEU A 238 -0.63 5.15 5.80
CA LEU A 238 -1.23 6.11 4.89
C LEU A 238 -2.58 6.56 5.44
N SER A 239 -2.84 7.86 5.49
CA SER A 239 -4.11 8.41 5.96
C SER A 239 -4.66 9.45 5.00
N GLY A 240 -5.97 9.44 4.79
CA GLY A 240 -6.68 10.44 3.98
C GLY A 240 -7.94 10.95 4.70
N ALA A 241 -8.25 12.23 4.53
CA ALA A 241 -9.41 12.86 5.15
C ALA A 241 -10.71 12.53 4.41
N PHE A 242 -11.73 12.09 5.18
CA PHE A 242 -13.08 11.86 4.66
C PHE A 242 -14.15 12.74 5.34
N ALA A 243 -13.75 13.50 6.37
CA ALA A 243 -14.57 14.56 6.95
C ALA A 243 -13.71 15.63 7.62
N GLY A 244 -14.28 16.82 7.80
CA GLY A 244 -13.63 17.93 8.51
C GLY A 244 -13.33 19.15 7.66
N ASP A 245 -13.88 19.23 6.45
CA ASP A 245 -13.72 20.38 5.53
C ASP A 245 -12.25 20.56 5.07
N VAL A 246 -11.58 19.43 4.87
CA VAL A 246 -10.18 19.33 4.42
C VAL A 246 -10.04 18.18 3.41
N ALA A 247 -11.04 18.03 2.52
CA ALA A 247 -10.99 17.01 1.48
C ALA A 247 -9.69 17.17 0.66
N GLY A 248 -8.98 16.06 0.43
CA GLY A 248 -7.65 16.08 -0.16
C GLY A 248 -6.50 16.17 0.83
N TYR A 249 -6.75 16.42 2.12
CA TYR A 249 -5.70 16.26 3.13
C TYR A 249 -5.31 14.79 3.26
N ALA A 250 -4.03 14.50 3.05
CA ALA A 250 -3.46 13.17 3.21
C ALA A 250 -2.07 13.25 3.85
N HIS A 251 -1.64 12.13 4.43
CA HIS A 251 -0.26 11.97 4.85
C HIS A 251 0.18 10.51 4.83
N PHE A 252 1.48 10.34 4.71
CA PHE A 252 2.16 9.09 4.97
C PHE A 252 3.08 9.26 6.19
N LEU A 253 3.02 8.35 7.15
CA LEU A 253 3.86 8.35 8.35
C LEU A 253 4.56 7.01 8.56
N THR A 254 5.84 7.05 8.92
CA THR A 254 6.59 5.88 9.36
C THR A 254 7.49 6.20 10.55
N GLY A 255 8.05 5.20 11.21
CA GLY A 255 8.96 5.43 12.34
C GLY A 255 9.20 4.18 13.17
N LEU A 256 9.13 4.33 14.49
CA LEU A 256 9.43 3.25 15.42
C LEU A 256 8.30 3.07 16.42
N GLY A 257 7.90 1.82 16.61
CA GLY A 257 6.90 1.42 17.58
C GLY A 257 7.43 0.39 18.56
N TYR A 258 6.85 0.37 19.75
CA TYR A 258 7.13 -0.59 20.80
C TYR A 258 5.83 -1.16 21.39
N ARG A 259 5.81 -2.47 21.63
CA ARG A 259 4.73 -3.19 22.32
C ARG A 259 5.26 -3.80 23.60
N SER A 260 4.47 -3.68 24.66
CA SER A 260 4.71 -4.35 25.94
C SER A 260 3.45 -5.06 26.41
N PRO A 261 3.52 -6.33 26.84
CA PRO A 261 2.36 -7.00 27.42
C PRO A 261 1.91 -6.27 28.69
N LEU A 262 0.62 -5.94 28.77
CA LEU A 262 -0.03 -5.47 30.01
C LEU A 262 -0.76 -6.62 30.69
N PHE A 263 -1.50 -7.40 29.89
CA PHE A 263 -2.14 -8.64 30.28
C PHE A 263 -1.70 -9.71 29.29
N GLU A 264 -0.97 -10.71 29.79
CA GLU A 264 -0.35 -11.73 28.95
C GLU A 264 -1.34 -12.32 27.94
N ASN A 265 -0.92 -12.37 26.68
CA ASN A 265 -1.67 -12.93 25.55
C ASN A 265 -3.01 -12.27 25.21
N LEU A 266 -3.41 -11.19 25.92
CA LEU A 266 -4.70 -10.53 25.71
C LEU A 266 -4.56 -9.05 25.34
N VAL A 267 -3.79 -8.28 26.10
CA VAL A 267 -3.68 -6.82 25.93
C VAL A 267 -2.23 -6.37 25.98
N ASP A 268 -1.82 -5.64 24.96
CA ASP A 268 -0.53 -4.98 24.86
C ASP A 268 -0.68 -3.47 25.03
N TRP A 269 0.25 -2.85 25.76
CA TRP A 269 0.52 -1.44 25.65
C TRP A 269 1.29 -1.19 24.35
N ARG A 270 0.84 -0.23 23.56
CA ARG A 270 1.43 0.13 22.27
C ARG A 270 1.84 1.60 22.29
N THR A 271 3.07 1.89 21.88
CA THR A 271 3.56 3.27 21.70
C THR A 271 4.29 3.41 20.37
N GLN A 272 4.23 4.59 19.77
CA GLN A 272 4.79 4.90 18.45
C GLN A 272 5.25 6.35 18.38
N ALA A 273 6.40 6.55 17.76
CA ALA A 273 6.87 7.85 17.28
C ALA A 273 7.06 7.74 15.76
N THR A 274 6.42 8.64 15.01
CA THR A 274 6.45 8.61 13.54
C THR A 274 6.68 9.99 12.96
N LEU A 275 7.25 10.00 11.76
CA LEU A 275 7.48 11.17 10.92
C LEU A 275 7.12 10.84 9.47
N GLY A 276 6.89 11.85 8.66
CA GLY A 276 6.65 11.69 7.23
C GLY A 276 6.04 12.93 6.59
N GLY A 277 5.67 12.83 5.33
CA GLY A 277 5.12 13.95 4.57
C GLY A 277 3.60 13.93 4.51
N GLY A 278 3.00 15.12 4.44
CA GLY A 278 1.56 15.28 4.23
C GLY A 278 1.14 16.73 4.07
N GLY A 279 -0.15 16.91 3.76
CA GLY A 279 -0.74 18.21 3.46
C GLY A 279 -1.93 18.05 2.51
N GLY A 280 -2.26 19.10 1.76
CA GLY A 280 -3.45 19.15 0.91
C GLY A 280 -4.72 19.56 1.67
N GLY A 281 -5.82 19.74 0.93
CA GLY A 281 -7.12 20.13 1.51
C GLY A 281 -7.13 21.51 2.17
N GLY A 282 -6.22 22.39 1.73
CA GLY A 282 -6.06 23.75 2.24
C GLY A 282 -5.47 23.84 3.66
N VAL A 283 -4.89 22.76 4.19
CA VAL A 283 -4.29 22.74 5.54
C VAL A 283 -2.87 23.33 5.50
N ASP A 284 -2.56 24.26 6.41
CA ASP A 284 -1.23 24.84 6.52
C ASP A 284 -0.25 23.87 7.21
N THR A 285 0.41 23.05 6.40
CA THR A 285 1.46 22.11 6.83
C THR A 285 2.87 22.64 6.62
N GLY A 286 3.03 23.91 6.19
CA GLY A 286 4.32 24.45 5.77
C GLY A 286 4.90 23.62 4.63
N GLY A 287 6.17 23.22 4.74
CA GLY A 287 6.83 22.36 3.74
C GLY A 287 6.41 20.88 3.74
N GLY A 288 5.49 20.45 4.61
CA GLY A 288 4.85 19.14 4.55
C GLY A 288 5.36 18.08 5.54
N LEU A 289 6.51 18.30 6.21
CA LEU A 289 6.97 17.37 7.25
C LEU A 289 6.05 17.40 8.48
N LEU A 290 5.58 16.22 8.84
CA LEU A 290 4.73 15.93 9.99
C LEU A 290 5.49 15.04 10.99
N ALA A 291 5.23 15.27 12.27
CA ALA A 291 5.69 14.44 13.38
C ALA A 291 4.51 14.02 14.26
N SER A 292 4.54 12.79 14.76
CA SER A 292 3.48 12.22 15.59
C SER A 292 4.04 11.36 16.70
N ALA A 293 3.41 11.45 17.88
CA ALA A 293 3.65 10.55 18.99
C ALA A 293 2.31 10.02 19.49
N ARG A 294 2.17 8.69 19.57
CA ARG A 294 0.93 8.02 19.95
C ARG A 294 1.18 6.88 20.93
N THR A 295 0.25 6.67 21.85
CA THR A 295 0.29 5.57 22.79
C THR A 295 -1.11 5.07 23.11
N GLY A 296 -1.26 3.82 23.50
CA GLY A 296 -2.56 3.24 23.79
C GLY A 296 -2.54 1.74 24.03
N LEU A 297 -3.69 1.13 23.82
CA LEU A 297 -3.93 -0.28 24.10
C LEU A 297 -4.27 -1.02 22.80
N GLU A 298 -3.78 -2.25 22.71
CA GLU A 298 -4.09 -3.19 21.64
C GLU A 298 -4.54 -4.51 22.27
N ALA A 299 -5.75 -4.96 21.94
CA ALA A 299 -6.33 -6.19 22.47
C ALA A 299 -6.49 -7.24 21.38
N ARG A 300 -6.14 -8.48 21.68
CA ARG A 300 -6.40 -9.64 20.80
C ARG A 300 -7.89 -9.99 20.85
N VAL A 301 -8.51 -10.11 19.68
CA VAL A 301 -9.92 -10.49 19.51
C VAL A 301 -9.97 -11.67 18.54
N GLY A 302 -10.08 -12.90 19.05
CA GLY A 302 -9.95 -14.11 18.21
C GLY A 302 -8.49 -14.49 17.93
N ASN A 303 -8.24 -15.26 16.86
CA ASN A 303 -6.92 -15.86 16.62
C ASN A 303 -5.93 -14.87 15.99
N ASP A 304 -6.36 -14.17 14.95
CA ASP A 304 -5.47 -13.32 14.15
C ASP A 304 -5.87 -11.84 14.19
N TRP A 305 -6.98 -11.48 14.82
CA TRP A 305 -7.43 -10.10 14.86
C TRP A 305 -7.01 -9.41 16.14
N ARG A 306 -6.63 -8.15 15.99
CA ARG A 306 -6.37 -7.23 17.10
C ARG A 306 -7.16 -5.95 16.90
N VAL A 307 -7.65 -5.36 17.98
CA VAL A 307 -8.30 -4.06 18.00
C VAL A 307 -7.45 -3.11 18.84
N HIS A 308 -7.27 -1.88 18.39
CA HIS A 308 -6.43 -0.91 19.07
C HIS A 308 -7.12 0.44 19.25
N LEU A 309 -6.91 1.05 20.41
CA LEU A 309 -7.31 2.41 20.75
C LEU A 309 -6.05 3.19 21.13
N MET A 310 -5.73 4.21 20.33
CA MET A 310 -4.51 5.00 20.48
C MET A 310 -4.87 6.49 20.66
N GLY A 311 -4.22 7.15 21.61
CA GLY A 311 -4.24 8.60 21.79
C GLY A 311 -2.86 9.20 21.49
N GLY A 312 -2.80 10.47 21.08
CA GLY A 312 -1.51 11.09 20.76
C GLY A 312 -1.61 12.52 20.30
N TYR A 313 -0.58 12.98 19.61
CA TYR A 313 -0.51 14.31 19.02
C TYR A 313 0.18 14.24 17.65
N LEU A 314 -0.36 14.96 16.67
CA LEU A 314 0.23 15.15 15.35
C LEU A 314 0.55 16.64 15.17
N THR A 315 1.69 16.97 14.58
CA THR A 315 2.07 18.35 14.29
C THR A 315 2.81 18.44 12.96
N ALA A 316 2.58 19.50 12.21
CA ALA A 316 3.50 19.99 11.20
C ALA A 316 4.72 20.60 11.89
N VAL A 317 5.90 20.35 11.32
CA VAL A 317 7.18 20.86 11.86
C VAL A 317 7.35 22.33 11.48
N ASP A 318 7.00 22.69 10.25
CA ASP A 318 7.21 24.02 9.67
C ASP A 318 5.89 24.74 9.30
N GLY A 319 4.75 24.21 9.73
CA GLY A 319 3.42 24.75 9.44
C GLY A 319 2.61 25.02 10.70
N HIS A 320 1.51 25.75 10.55
CA HIS A 320 0.56 25.97 11.63
C HIS A 320 -0.51 24.88 11.66
N PHE A 321 -0.14 23.60 11.61
CA PHE A 321 -1.09 22.51 11.76
C PHE A 321 -0.66 21.58 12.88
N GLY A 322 -1.59 21.25 13.78
CA GLY A 322 -1.36 20.24 14.79
C GLY A 322 -2.52 20.08 15.75
N GLY A 323 -2.51 19.00 16.52
CA GLY A 323 -3.56 18.76 17.49
C GLY A 323 -3.51 17.35 18.11
N PRO A 324 -4.21 17.16 19.24
CA PRO A 324 -4.38 15.85 19.82
C PRO A 324 -5.19 14.94 18.89
N THR A 325 -4.81 13.67 18.90
CA THR A 325 -5.41 12.63 18.08
C THR A 325 -5.97 11.51 18.94
N ILE A 326 -7.08 10.93 18.50
CA ILE A 326 -7.57 9.64 19.01
C ILE A 326 -7.90 8.75 17.81
N SER A 327 -7.51 7.48 17.85
CA SER A 327 -7.79 6.54 16.77
C SER A 327 -8.25 5.20 17.29
N LEU A 328 -9.27 4.63 16.64
CA LEU A 328 -9.76 3.28 16.85
C LEU A 328 -9.54 2.49 15.56
N GLY A 329 -8.97 1.30 15.67
CA GLY A 329 -8.70 0.47 14.50
C GLY A 329 -8.64 -1.02 14.80
N ALA A 330 -8.54 -1.80 13.74
CA ALA A 330 -8.38 -3.24 13.78
C ALA A 330 -7.26 -3.67 12.82
N SER A 331 -6.58 -4.76 13.15
CA SER A 331 -5.50 -5.31 12.33
C SER A 331 -5.59 -6.83 12.27
N TRP A 332 -5.43 -7.36 11.07
CA TRP A 332 -5.08 -8.74 10.80
C TRP A 332 -3.59 -8.93 11.12
N SER A 333 -3.29 -9.73 12.14
CA SER A 333 -1.98 -9.92 12.75
C SER A 333 -1.68 -11.41 13.00
N PRO A 334 -1.73 -12.26 11.97
CA PRO A 334 -1.32 -13.65 12.10
C PRO A 334 0.19 -13.75 12.34
N VAL A 335 0.66 -14.95 12.66
CA VAL A 335 2.10 -15.24 12.80
C VAL A 335 2.59 -15.96 11.54
N PRO A 336 3.07 -15.22 10.52
CA PRO A 336 3.67 -15.84 9.35
C PRO A 336 4.95 -16.59 9.72
N VAL A 337 5.26 -17.60 8.92
CA VAL A 337 6.55 -18.28 8.98
C VAL A 337 7.59 -17.48 8.21
N GLU A 338 8.75 -17.30 8.83
CA GLU A 338 9.95 -16.75 8.21
C GLU A 338 11.06 -17.79 8.28
N LEU A 339 12.02 -17.75 7.36
CA LEU A 339 13.21 -18.60 7.43
C LEU A 339 14.28 -17.94 8.30
N ARG A 340 14.92 -18.73 9.17
CA ARG A 340 16.07 -18.25 9.95
C ARG A 340 17.18 -17.78 9.01
N SER A 341 17.88 -16.72 9.37
CA SER A 341 18.89 -16.09 8.51
C SER A 341 20.05 -17.00 8.11
N ASN A 342 20.35 -18.03 8.90
CA ASN A 342 21.40 -19.02 8.65
C ASN A 342 20.92 -20.29 7.94
N PHE A 343 19.64 -20.38 7.59
CA PHE A 343 19.09 -21.53 6.87
C PHE A 343 19.50 -21.50 5.39
N ASP A 344 19.81 -22.66 4.81
CA ASP A 344 20.22 -22.78 3.41
C ASP A 344 18.98 -22.76 2.49
N ARG A 345 18.84 -21.68 1.70
CA ARG A 345 17.67 -21.48 0.82
C ARG A 345 17.64 -22.46 -0.35
N SER A 346 18.77 -23.04 -0.76
CA SER A 346 18.76 -23.98 -1.89
C SER A 346 17.97 -25.26 -1.58
N ARG A 347 17.77 -25.58 -0.30
CA ARG A 347 16.98 -26.73 0.15
C ARG A 347 15.49 -26.60 -0.19
N LEU A 348 14.98 -25.38 -0.38
CA LEU A 348 13.56 -25.16 -0.69
C LEU A 348 13.14 -25.77 -2.04
N ALA A 349 14.09 -26.03 -2.94
CA ALA A 349 13.82 -26.67 -4.23
C ALA A 349 13.59 -28.18 -4.13
N GLU A 350 14.02 -28.81 -3.03
CA GLU A 350 13.98 -30.26 -2.84
C GLU A 350 13.24 -30.65 -1.55
N GLU A 351 12.93 -29.68 -0.69
CA GLU A 351 12.32 -29.88 0.63
C GLU A 351 11.14 -28.94 0.87
N GLY A 352 10.10 -29.50 1.50
CA GLY A 352 8.87 -28.83 1.85
C GLY A 352 8.47 -29.07 3.31
N VAL A 353 7.19 -28.90 3.58
CA VAL A 353 6.58 -29.22 4.88
C VAL A 353 5.25 -29.92 4.67
N TRP A 354 4.79 -30.68 5.67
CA TRP A 354 3.46 -31.25 5.61
C TRP A 354 2.39 -30.16 5.57
N ALA A 355 1.37 -30.32 4.72
CA ALA A 355 0.27 -29.36 4.64
C ALA A 355 -0.53 -29.19 5.94
N GLU A 356 -0.45 -30.14 6.87
CA GLU A 356 -1.07 -30.04 8.20
C GLU A 356 -0.26 -29.19 9.20
N ASP A 357 1.05 -29.02 8.96
CA ASP A 357 1.92 -28.29 9.87
C ASP A 357 1.81 -26.77 9.73
N LEU A 358 1.33 -26.28 8.58
CA LEU A 358 1.18 -24.85 8.29
C LEU A 358 -0.24 -24.51 7.85
N ARG A 359 -0.70 -23.31 8.25
CA ARG A 359 -1.95 -22.76 7.73
C ARG A 359 -1.66 -21.84 6.55
N LEU A 360 -2.26 -22.14 5.41
CA LEU A 360 -2.19 -21.26 4.23
C LEU A 360 -3.06 -20.02 4.40
N ASP A 361 -2.49 -18.84 4.15
CA ASP A 361 -3.18 -17.55 4.16
C ASP A 361 -3.12 -16.95 2.75
N PRO A 362 -4.11 -17.27 1.88
CA PRO A 362 -4.12 -16.78 0.50
C PRO A 362 -4.53 -15.31 0.45
N TRP A 363 -3.74 -14.53 -0.29
CA TRP A 363 -3.98 -13.13 -0.63
C TRP A 363 -4.00 -12.97 -2.15
N THR A 364 -4.65 -11.91 -2.63
CA THR A 364 -4.53 -11.48 -4.02
C THR A 364 -3.99 -10.06 -4.03
N VAL A 365 -2.86 -9.82 -4.70
CA VAL A 365 -2.29 -8.47 -4.91
C VAL A 365 -2.67 -8.00 -6.31
N GLN A 366 -2.92 -6.69 -6.48
CA GLN A 366 -3.42 -6.12 -7.73
C GLN A 366 -2.68 -4.85 -8.11
N VAL A 367 -2.45 -4.70 -9.42
CA VAL A 367 -2.17 -3.43 -10.07
C VAL A 367 -3.34 -3.12 -11.00
N MET A 368 -3.75 -1.86 -11.04
CA MET A 368 -4.98 -1.44 -11.68
C MET A 368 -4.75 -0.16 -12.48
N ALA A 369 -5.33 -0.11 -13.68
CA ALA A 369 -5.52 1.12 -14.43
C ALA A 369 -7.02 1.43 -14.41
N LYS A 370 -7.41 2.60 -13.95
CA LYS A 370 -8.79 3.05 -13.83
C LYS A 370 -8.99 4.34 -14.59
N TYR A 371 -10.13 4.47 -15.22
CA TYR A 371 -10.57 5.65 -15.93
C TYR A 371 -11.88 6.12 -15.33
N TYR A 372 -11.99 7.42 -15.07
CA TYR A 372 -13.23 8.08 -14.72
C TYR A 372 -13.74 8.93 -15.87
N ASP A 373 -15.03 8.82 -16.17
CA ASP A 373 -15.80 9.82 -16.92
C ASP A 373 -16.68 10.59 -15.94
N LEU A 374 -16.24 11.79 -15.59
CA LEU A 374 -16.90 12.70 -14.66
C LEU A 374 -18.28 13.08 -15.20
N ARG A 375 -19.27 13.11 -14.32
CA ARG A 375 -20.60 13.64 -14.62
C ARG A 375 -20.50 15.12 -14.99
N SER A 376 -21.37 15.58 -15.90
CA SER A 376 -21.45 17.00 -16.28
C SER A 376 -21.81 17.93 -15.12
N SER A 377 -22.36 17.39 -14.04
CA SER A 377 -22.64 18.08 -12.78
C SER A 377 -21.40 18.32 -11.94
N SER A 378 -20.31 17.57 -12.14
CA SER A 378 -19.10 17.70 -11.34
C SER A 378 -18.39 19.03 -11.57
N THR A 379 -17.89 19.60 -10.48
CA THR A 379 -17.21 20.90 -10.41
C THR A 379 -15.92 20.77 -9.63
N LEU A 380 -15.12 21.83 -9.71
CA LEU A 380 -14.02 22.07 -8.79
C LEU A 380 -14.56 22.63 -7.47
N ALA A 381 -13.74 22.64 -6.42
CA ALA A 381 -14.09 23.08 -5.08
C ALA A 381 -14.51 24.55 -5.00
N ASN A 382 -14.07 25.37 -5.97
CA ASN A 382 -14.48 26.76 -6.13
C ASN A 382 -15.81 26.93 -6.90
N GLY A 383 -16.43 25.85 -7.37
CA GLY A 383 -17.67 25.84 -8.15
C GLY A 383 -17.48 25.89 -9.68
N ASP A 384 -16.25 26.05 -10.17
CA ASP A 384 -15.97 26.06 -11.61
C ASP A 384 -16.21 24.69 -12.24
N LYS A 385 -16.51 24.65 -13.54
CA LYS A 385 -16.61 23.40 -14.28
C LYS A 385 -15.24 22.75 -14.46
N VAL A 386 -15.18 21.43 -14.31
CA VAL A 386 -14.00 20.66 -14.68
C VAL A 386 -13.86 20.70 -16.20
N LYS A 387 -12.67 21.06 -16.70
CA LYS A 387 -12.40 21.23 -18.13
C LYS A 387 -12.30 19.88 -18.82
N ASP A 388 -11.37 19.03 -18.35
CA ASP A 388 -11.30 17.63 -18.73
C ASP A 388 -12.25 16.80 -17.86
N ARG A 389 -13.13 16.03 -18.51
CA ARG A 389 -14.06 15.14 -17.82
C ARG A 389 -13.49 13.74 -17.63
N THR A 390 -12.32 13.47 -18.21
CA THR A 390 -11.63 12.20 -18.08
C THR A 390 -10.49 12.31 -17.08
N ILE A 391 -10.36 11.29 -16.24
CA ILE A 391 -9.24 11.16 -15.30
C ILE A 391 -8.70 9.75 -15.43
N SER A 392 -7.40 9.62 -15.68
CA SER A 392 -6.71 8.33 -15.66
C SER A 392 -5.99 8.15 -14.32
N LEU A 393 -6.24 7.03 -13.67
CA LEU A 393 -5.65 6.66 -12.39
C LEU A 393 -4.90 5.35 -12.49
N MET A 394 -3.79 5.28 -11.77
CA MET A 394 -3.11 4.02 -11.47
C MET A 394 -3.39 3.64 -10.03
N GLY A 395 -3.50 2.36 -9.75
CA GLY A 395 -3.80 1.88 -8.42
C GLY A 395 -3.15 0.57 -8.06
N VAL A 396 -3.05 0.37 -6.76
CA VAL A 396 -2.60 -0.87 -6.13
C VAL A 396 -3.67 -1.36 -5.17
N GLY A 397 -3.77 -2.67 -5.02
CA GLY A 397 -4.78 -3.26 -4.15
C GLY A 397 -4.37 -4.61 -3.61
N THR A 398 -5.04 -5.00 -2.54
CA THR A 398 -4.95 -6.34 -1.99
C THR A 398 -6.31 -6.84 -1.58
N GLU A 399 -6.52 -8.14 -1.72
CA GLU A 399 -7.75 -8.82 -1.35
C GLU A 399 -7.48 -10.04 -0.50
N LYS A 400 -8.42 -10.29 0.40
CA LYS A 400 -8.41 -11.42 1.30
C LYS A 400 -9.77 -12.08 1.35
N ASN A 401 -9.81 -13.38 1.18
CA ASN A 401 -11.04 -14.14 1.41
C ASN A 401 -11.39 -14.15 2.90
N ILE A 402 -12.60 -13.70 3.23
CA ILE A 402 -13.10 -13.63 4.61
C ILE A 402 -14.32 -14.54 4.85
N ALA A 403 -15.01 -14.94 3.79
CA ALA A 403 -16.09 -15.92 3.81
C ALA A 403 -16.24 -16.55 2.42
N GLU A 404 -17.09 -17.57 2.31
CA GLU A 404 -17.38 -18.20 1.02
C GLU A 404 -17.85 -17.13 0.00
N ASN A 405 -17.12 -17.03 -1.12
CA ASN A 405 -17.34 -16.06 -2.19
C ASN A 405 -17.24 -14.57 -1.79
N VAL A 406 -16.79 -14.24 -0.57
CA VAL A 406 -16.64 -12.86 -0.10
C VAL A 406 -15.19 -12.55 0.20
N ASP A 407 -14.67 -11.53 -0.49
CA ASP A 407 -13.33 -11.01 -0.27
C ASP A 407 -13.41 -9.61 0.34
N LEU A 408 -12.60 -9.36 1.38
CA LEU A 408 -12.26 -8.02 1.83
C LEU A 408 -11.25 -7.43 0.85
N SER A 409 -11.50 -6.22 0.37
CA SER A 409 -10.69 -5.56 -0.66
C SER A 409 -10.20 -4.21 -0.17
N LEU A 410 -8.90 -3.98 -0.31
CA LEU A 410 -8.26 -2.71 -0.03
C LEU A 410 -7.60 -2.18 -1.29
N ARG A 411 -7.85 -0.91 -1.61
CA ARG A 411 -7.36 -0.28 -2.84
C ARG A 411 -6.95 1.16 -2.62
N ALA A 412 -5.94 1.59 -3.35
CA ALA A 412 -5.54 2.99 -3.43
C ALA A 412 -5.30 3.35 -4.90
N PHE A 413 -5.66 4.57 -5.28
CA PHE A 413 -5.47 5.10 -6.62
C PHE A 413 -4.91 6.52 -6.57
N SER A 414 -4.11 6.85 -7.57
CA SER A 414 -3.57 8.18 -7.77
C SER A 414 -3.75 8.59 -9.23
N ALA A 415 -4.22 9.81 -9.46
CA ALA A 415 -4.36 10.36 -10.79
C ALA A 415 -2.99 10.61 -11.42
N TYR A 416 -2.84 10.26 -12.69
CA TYR A 416 -1.63 10.55 -13.47
C TYR A 416 -1.92 11.35 -14.73
N GLU A 417 -3.19 11.42 -15.16
CA GLU A 417 -3.63 12.18 -16.33
C GLU A 417 -5.01 12.77 -16.07
N GLY A 418 -5.28 13.92 -16.68
CA GLY A 418 -6.44 14.77 -16.45
C GLY A 418 -6.08 16.02 -15.64
N ASP A 419 -6.91 17.07 -15.73
CA ASP A 419 -6.72 18.40 -15.10
C ASP A 419 -6.91 18.40 -13.55
N VAL A 420 -6.61 17.27 -12.90
CA VAL A 420 -6.77 17.01 -11.46
C VAL A 420 -5.66 16.10 -10.94
N GLY A 421 -4.39 16.31 -11.35
CA GLY A 421 -3.30 15.38 -11.06
C GLY A 421 -3.02 15.12 -9.57
N GLY A 422 -3.40 16.05 -8.68
CA GLY A 422 -3.36 15.85 -7.23
C GLY A 422 -4.45 14.92 -6.68
N TYR A 423 -5.39 14.43 -7.50
CA TYR A 423 -6.48 13.58 -7.05
C TYR A 423 -6.00 12.19 -6.63
N GLN A 424 -6.38 11.79 -5.42
CA GLN A 424 -6.06 10.48 -4.86
C GLN A 424 -7.27 9.89 -4.13
N GLU A 425 -7.32 8.58 -4.04
CA GLU A 425 -8.34 7.87 -3.27
C GLU A 425 -7.80 6.62 -2.59
N GLY A 426 -8.31 6.35 -1.39
CA GLY A 426 -8.07 5.13 -0.62
C GLY A 426 -9.39 4.51 -0.20
N GLN A 427 -9.58 3.23 -0.48
CA GLN A 427 -10.88 2.55 -0.43
C GLN A 427 -10.77 1.20 0.28
N LEU A 428 -11.74 0.91 1.15
CA LEU A 428 -11.99 -0.40 1.74
C LEU A 428 -13.35 -0.89 1.26
N GLY A 429 -13.45 -2.16 0.89
CA GLY A 429 -14.67 -2.71 0.34
C GLY A 429 -14.80 -4.21 0.49
N LEU A 430 -15.95 -4.69 0.03
CA LEU A 430 -16.26 -6.10 -0.07
C LEU A 430 -16.51 -6.45 -1.54
N ARG A 431 -15.98 -7.58 -1.98
CA ARG A 431 -16.26 -8.18 -3.27
C ARG A 431 -17.01 -9.49 -3.04
N TYR A 432 -18.12 -9.67 -3.75
CA TYR A 432 -18.87 -10.91 -3.79
C TYR A 432 -18.73 -11.55 -5.16
N THR A 433 -18.13 -12.73 -5.21
CA THR A 433 -18.03 -13.55 -6.42
C THR A 433 -19.35 -14.27 -6.65
N ILE A 434 -19.88 -14.20 -7.86
CA ILE A 434 -21.16 -14.80 -8.22
C ILE A 434 -20.93 -16.29 -8.55
N PRO A 435 -21.46 -17.24 -7.77
CA PRO A 435 -21.30 -18.66 -8.06
C PRO A 435 -22.15 -19.06 -9.27
N LEU A 436 -21.52 -19.26 -10.42
CA LEU A 436 -22.18 -19.75 -11.63
C LEU A 436 -22.19 -21.29 -11.65
N LYS A 437 -23.36 -21.89 -11.94
CA LYS A 437 -23.59 -23.35 -11.89
C LYS A 437 -22.87 -24.16 -12.97
N GLN A 438 -22.29 -23.50 -13.97
CA GLN A 438 -21.43 -24.13 -14.96
C GLN A 438 -20.11 -23.37 -14.95
N PRO A 439 -18.95 -24.05 -14.88
CA PRO A 439 -17.67 -23.38 -15.02
C PRO A 439 -17.61 -22.89 -16.46
N ILE A 440 -17.91 -21.62 -16.68
CA ILE A 440 -17.44 -21.01 -17.91
C ILE A 440 -15.93 -21.00 -17.74
N GLU A 441 -15.21 -21.76 -18.55
CA GLU A 441 -13.73 -21.69 -18.64
C GLU A 441 -13.23 -20.25 -18.88
N ALA A 442 -14.14 -19.31 -19.16
CA ALA A 442 -13.91 -17.88 -19.31
C ALA A 442 -13.73 -17.10 -17.99
N GLY A 443 -14.07 -17.60 -16.79
CA GLY A 443 -13.74 -16.92 -15.51
C GLY A 443 -14.93 -16.46 -14.64
N ASP A 444 -14.62 -15.66 -13.61
CA ASP A 444 -15.54 -15.33 -12.52
C ASP A 444 -16.16 -13.94 -12.69
N PHE A 445 -17.47 -13.84 -12.46
CA PHE A 445 -18.16 -12.56 -12.32
C PHE A 445 -18.25 -12.16 -10.85
N TYR A 446 -18.18 -10.86 -10.58
CA TYR A 446 -18.31 -10.35 -9.22
C TYR A 446 -18.98 -8.98 -9.18
N VAL A 447 -19.54 -8.66 -8.02
CA VAL A 447 -19.99 -7.31 -7.65
C VAL A 447 -19.20 -6.88 -6.43
N GLN A 448 -18.86 -5.60 -6.37
CA GLN A 448 -18.12 -5.05 -5.25
C GLN A 448 -18.64 -3.68 -4.84
N TYR A 449 -18.50 -3.40 -3.56
CA TYR A 449 -18.82 -2.12 -2.96
C TYR A 449 -17.63 -1.65 -2.13
N HIS A 450 -17.20 -0.43 -2.37
CA HIS A 450 -16.08 0.20 -1.70
C HIS A 450 -16.51 1.55 -1.12
N ALA A 451 -15.93 1.92 0.00
CA ALA A 451 -16.07 3.25 0.60
C ALA A 451 -14.73 3.71 1.16
N GLY A 452 -14.52 5.01 1.18
CA GLY A 452 -13.24 5.55 1.62
C GLY A 452 -13.12 7.06 1.52
N ALA A 453 -11.86 7.49 1.46
CA ALA A 453 -11.47 8.89 1.37
C ALA A 453 -10.93 9.20 -0.02
N ALA A 454 -11.29 10.36 -0.56
CA ALA A 454 -10.72 10.90 -1.78
C ALA A 454 -10.63 12.42 -1.73
N GLY A 455 -9.80 12.99 -2.59
CA GLY A 455 -9.66 14.43 -2.77
C GLY A 455 -8.31 14.78 -3.38
N GLY A 456 -8.00 16.08 -3.36
CA GLY A 456 -6.90 16.64 -4.14
C GLY A 456 -7.35 16.92 -5.57
N GLY A 457 -6.51 17.60 -6.35
CA GLY A 457 -6.90 18.02 -7.69
C GLY A 457 -7.90 19.17 -7.72
N ASP A 458 -8.17 19.84 -6.59
CA ASP A 458 -9.28 20.79 -6.43
C ASP A 458 -10.67 20.23 -6.81
N LEU A 459 -10.84 18.92 -6.96
CA LEU A 459 -12.12 18.32 -7.30
C LEU A 459 -13.10 18.44 -6.13
N ASP A 460 -14.35 18.81 -6.40
CA ASP A 460 -15.37 18.96 -5.35
C ASP A 460 -15.90 17.60 -4.87
N VAL A 461 -15.11 16.98 -3.99
CA VAL A 461 -15.49 15.79 -3.22
C VAL A 461 -16.11 16.18 -1.86
N GLY A 462 -16.38 17.48 -1.65
CA GLY A 462 -16.83 18.15 -0.42
C GLY A 462 -16.23 17.64 0.89
N SER A 463 -16.82 16.62 1.54
CA SER A 463 -16.25 16.12 2.81
C SER A 463 -14.99 15.28 2.62
N GLY A 464 -14.77 14.76 1.41
CA GLY A 464 -13.73 13.79 1.06
C GLY A 464 -14.22 12.33 1.15
N PHE A 465 -15.46 12.08 1.58
CA PHE A 465 -16.00 10.72 1.62
C PHE A 465 -16.56 10.33 0.24
N ILE A 466 -16.10 9.19 -0.25
CA ILE A 466 -16.60 8.56 -1.49
C ILE A 466 -17.07 7.14 -1.24
N HIS A 467 -17.94 6.68 -2.13
CA HIS A 467 -18.32 5.29 -2.23
C HIS A 467 -18.48 4.89 -3.69
N ALA A 468 -18.17 3.63 -3.99
CA ALA A 468 -18.20 3.09 -5.32
C ALA A 468 -18.89 1.73 -5.35
N ILE A 469 -19.66 1.49 -6.40
CA ILE A 469 -20.20 0.18 -6.74
C ILE A 469 -19.71 -0.20 -8.13
N ALA A 470 -19.23 -1.42 -8.27
CA ALA A 470 -18.77 -1.93 -9.56
C ALA A 470 -19.15 -3.39 -9.75
N MET A 471 -19.29 -3.79 -11.00
CA MET A 471 -19.34 -5.18 -11.42
C MET A 471 -18.12 -5.46 -12.28
N GLY A 472 -17.61 -6.68 -12.21
CA GLY A 472 -16.46 -7.06 -12.98
C GLY A 472 -16.48 -8.52 -13.38
N TRP A 473 -15.58 -8.82 -14.30
CA TRP A 473 -15.25 -10.15 -14.75
C TRP A 473 -13.75 -10.34 -14.63
N ARG A 474 -13.32 -11.50 -14.11
CA ARG A 474 -11.90 -11.87 -14.03
C ARG A 474 -11.68 -13.22 -14.70
N TRP A 475 -10.66 -13.29 -15.53
CA TRP A 475 -10.22 -14.50 -16.19
C TRP A 475 -8.86 -14.94 -15.63
N ASN A 476 -8.68 -16.24 -15.50
CA ASN A 476 -7.46 -16.86 -14.94
C ASN A 476 -6.69 -17.57 -16.06
N PRO A 477 -5.91 -16.84 -16.89
CA PRO A 477 -5.21 -17.42 -18.04
C PRO A 477 -4.19 -18.50 -17.67
N ILE A 478 -3.55 -18.36 -16.50
CA ILE A 478 -2.58 -19.28 -15.93
C ILE A 478 -2.79 -19.36 -14.42
N ARG A 479 -2.18 -20.36 -13.76
CA ARG A 479 -2.21 -20.45 -12.29
C ARG A 479 -1.64 -19.17 -11.67
N ALA A 480 -2.29 -18.68 -10.63
CA ALA A 480 -2.01 -17.44 -9.89
C ALA A 480 -2.24 -16.10 -10.60
N LEU A 481 -2.14 -15.98 -11.94
CA LEU A 481 -2.42 -14.73 -12.66
C LEU A 481 -3.90 -14.58 -12.97
N ARG A 482 -4.45 -13.38 -12.72
CA ARG A 482 -5.81 -13.01 -13.12
C ARG A 482 -5.81 -11.68 -13.86
N ILE A 483 -6.57 -11.62 -14.94
CA ILE A 483 -6.85 -10.38 -15.69
C ILE A 483 -8.31 -10.06 -15.47
N GLY A 484 -8.62 -8.84 -15.07
CA GLY A 484 -9.99 -8.40 -14.84
C GLY A 484 -10.34 -7.12 -15.56
N VAL A 485 -11.63 -6.96 -15.81
CA VAL A 485 -12.24 -5.69 -16.21
C VAL A 485 -13.36 -5.36 -15.25
N GLU A 486 -13.49 -4.09 -14.90
CA GLU A 486 -14.50 -3.58 -13.98
C GLU A 486 -15.21 -2.40 -14.64
N VAL A 487 -16.54 -2.34 -14.47
CA VAL A 487 -17.36 -1.16 -14.79
C VAL A 487 -18.14 -0.77 -13.55
N GLY A 488 -18.21 0.51 -13.25
CA GLY A 488 -18.83 0.97 -12.03
C GLY A 488 -19.20 2.43 -12.01
N ARG A 489 -19.56 2.89 -10.83
CA ARG A 489 -19.79 4.29 -10.50
C ARG A 489 -19.17 4.61 -9.16
N VAL A 490 -18.62 5.81 -9.06
CA VAL A 490 -18.21 6.42 -7.79
C VAL A 490 -19.00 7.72 -7.60
N ASP A 491 -19.39 7.97 -6.35
CA ASP A 491 -20.08 9.19 -5.96
C ASP A 491 -19.47 9.72 -4.65
N SER A 492 -19.39 11.04 -4.53
CA SER A 492 -19.16 11.71 -3.25
C SER A 492 -20.47 11.94 -2.53
N LYS A 493 -20.45 11.84 -1.19
CA LYS A 493 -21.68 12.04 -0.39
C LYS A 493 -22.06 13.51 -0.25
N GLN A 494 -21.06 14.37 -0.15
CA GLN A 494 -21.18 15.81 0.02
C GLN A 494 -20.17 16.38 -0.96
N GLY A 495 -20.64 16.93 -2.08
CA GLY A 495 -19.80 17.34 -3.22
C GLY A 495 -20.52 17.05 -4.53
N SER A 496 -20.03 17.64 -5.62
CA SER A 496 -20.53 17.39 -6.96
C SER A 496 -19.80 16.24 -7.69
N PHE A 497 -18.72 15.71 -7.11
CA PHE A 497 -17.95 14.61 -7.67
C PHE A 497 -18.81 13.35 -7.81
N ALA A 498 -18.93 12.90 -9.05
CA ALA A 498 -19.56 11.65 -9.45
C ALA A 498 -18.97 11.23 -10.80
N ALA A 499 -18.68 9.95 -10.98
CA ALA A 499 -18.11 9.44 -12.22
C ALA A 499 -18.56 8.02 -12.52
N ASP A 500 -18.78 7.73 -13.80
CA ASP A 500 -18.78 6.34 -14.25
C ASP A 500 -17.32 5.89 -14.40
N SER A 501 -17.04 4.61 -14.13
CA SER A 501 -15.69 4.08 -14.09
C SER A 501 -15.51 2.85 -14.95
N PHE A 502 -14.33 2.76 -15.55
CA PHE A 502 -13.83 1.56 -16.20
C PHE A 502 -12.44 1.24 -15.64
N ALA A 503 -12.17 -0.02 -15.30
CA ALA A 503 -10.84 -0.41 -14.86
C ALA A 503 -10.39 -1.71 -15.48
N VAL A 504 -9.08 -1.82 -15.72
CA VAL A 504 -8.39 -3.06 -16.03
C VAL A 504 -7.54 -3.44 -14.83
N THR A 505 -7.63 -4.70 -14.42
CA THR A 505 -6.91 -5.20 -13.25
C THR A 505 -5.99 -6.35 -13.66
N LEU A 506 -4.78 -6.32 -13.12
CA LEU A 506 -3.83 -7.41 -13.19
C LEU A 506 -3.56 -7.87 -11.76
N SER A 507 -3.82 -9.14 -11.47
CA SER A 507 -3.81 -9.67 -10.11
C SER A 507 -3.00 -10.94 -9.99
N TRP A 508 -2.34 -11.14 -8.86
CA TRP A 508 -1.56 -12.33 -8.55
C TRP A 508 -1.95 -12.91 -7.19
N GLY A 509 -2.14 -14.22 -7.14
CA GLY A 509 -2.30 -14.95 -5.88
C GLY A 509 -0.96 -15.08 -5.15
N VAL A 510 -0.94 -14.69 -3.87
CA VAL A 510 0.21 -14.84 -2.98
C VAL A 510 -0.28 -15.54 -1.72
N THR A 511 0.20 -16.75 -1.47
CA THR A 511 -0.20 -17.53 -0.29
C THR A 511 0.91 -17.51 0.74
N ARG A 512 0.64 -16.94 1.92
CA ARG A 512 1.61 -16.92 3.01
C ARG A 512 1.44 -18.14 3.91
N PRO A 513 2.52 -18.85 4.26
CA PRO A 513 2.47 -19.84 5.32
C PRO A 513 2.39 -19.17 6.69
N LEU A 514 1.40 -19.57 7.49
CA LEU A 514 1.23 -19.16 8.88
C LEU A 514 1.54 -20.33 9.81
N ARG A 515 2.05 -20.02 11.00
CA ARG A 515 2.11 -21.00 12.08
C ARG A 515 0.68 -21.45 12.47
N PRO A 516 0.52 -22.72 12.88
CA PRO A 516 -0.72 -23.18 13.48
C PRO A 516 -0.98 -22.43 14.80
N ASN A 517 -2.27 -22.28 15.14
CA ASN A 517 -2.72 -21.46 16.28
C ASN A 517 -2.37 -22.03 17.65
#